data_AF-A0A0B9A2B9-F1
#
_entry.id   AF-A0A0B9A2B9-F1
#
_cell.length_a   1.000
_cell.length_b   1.000
_cell.length_c   1.000
_cell.angle_alpha   90.00
_cell.angle_beta   90.00
_cell.angle_gamma   90.00
#
_symmetry.space_group_name_H-M   'P 1'
#
loop_
_entity.id
_entity.type
_entity.pdbx_description
1 polymer ?
#
loop_
_entity_poly.entity_id
_entity_poly.type
_entity_poly.pdbx_seq_one_letter_code
_entity_poly.pdbx_strand_id
1 'polypeptide(L)' 'MLAFIDAAESFEELSVPPNFGLHELTGDRKGIWSMTVTRNWRMTFGLNDEGALIDMDLEDYHGA' A
#
# COMPACT_ATOMS: atom_id res chain seq x y z
N MET A 1 -9.84 2.75 4.36
CA MET A 1 -8.78 2.16 3.52
C MET A 1 -9.11 0.74 3.14
N LEU A 2 -9.22 -0.23 4.07
CA LEU A 2 -9.47 -1.63 3.71
C LEU A 2 -10.72 -1.84 2.83
N ALA A 3 -11.85 -1.21 3.18
CA ALA A 3 -13.06 -1.27 2.35
C ALA A 3 -12.90 -0.65 0.95
N PHE A 4 -11.94 0.25 0.76
CA PHE A 4 -11.62 0.83 -0.55
C PHE A 4 -10.71 -0.12 -1.35
N ILE A 5 -9.72 -0.75 -0.70
CA ILE A 5 -8.88 -1.78 -1.32
C ILE A 5 -9.74 -2.96 -1.78
N ASP A 6 -10.69 -3.40 -0.95
CA ASP A 6 -11.63 -4.50 -1.25
C ASP A 6 -12.59 -4.16 -2.41
N ALA A 7 -12.94 -2.89 -2.56
CA ALA A 7 -13.83 -2.42 -3.63
C ALA A 7 -13.11 -2.06 -4.94
N ALA A 8 -11.78 -1.93 -4.92
CA ALA A 8 -11.01 -1.53 -6.08
C ALA A 8 -10.99 -2.65 -7.14
N GLU A 9 -11.25 -2.28 -8.39
CA GLU A 9 -11.27 -3.23 -9.52
C GLU A 9 -9.90 -3.43 -10.15
N SER A 10 -8.95 -2.52 -9.88
CA SER A 10 -7.59 -2.63 -10.36
C SER A 10 -6.57 -2.00 -9.41
N PHE A 11 -5.30 -2.33 -9.61
CA PHE A 11 -4.20 -1.76 -8.85
C PHE A 11 -4.09 -0.23 -9.01
N GLU A 12 -4.33 0.27 -10.22
CA GLU A 12 -4.26 1.69 -10.55
C GLU A 12 -5.32 2.49 -9.79
N GLU A 13 -6.48 1.91 -9.51
CA GLU A 13 -7.54 2.55 -8.72
C GLU A 13 -7.07 2.90 -7.30
N LEU A 14 -6.12 2.12 -6.76
CA LEU A 14 -5.54 2.40 -5.45
C LEU A 14 -4.79 3.75 -5.39
N SER A 15 -4.41 4.31 -6.54
CA SER A 15 -3.79 5.63 -6.66
C SER A 15 -4.77 6.80 -6.72
N VAL A 16 -6.08 6.54 -6.89
CA VAL A 16 -7.10 7.58 -7.07
C VAL A 16 -7.27 8.47 -5.83
N PRO A 17 -7.33 7.95 -4.59
CA PRO A 17 -7.45 8.81 -3.42
C PRO A 17 -6.16 9.60 -3.20
N PRO A 18 -6.19 10.95 -3.27
CA PRO A 18 -4.99 11.77 -3.24
C PRO A 18 -4.27 11.72 -1.88
N ASN A 19 -4.95 11.29 -0.83
CA ASN A 19 -4.42 11.16 0.53
C ASN A 19 -3.85 9.79 0.86
N PHE A 20 -4.00 8.78 -0.01
CA PHE A 20 -3.41 7.46 0.20
C PHE A 20 -1.98 7.38 -0.30
N GLY A 21 -1.60 8.19 -1.30
CA GLY A 21 -0.20 8.32 -1.71
C GLY A 21 0.45 6.98 -2.05
N LEU A 22 -0.21 6.17 -2.89
CA LEU A 22 0.31 4.89 -3.35
C LEU A 22 1.66 5.09 -4.04
N HIS A 23 2.69 4.39 -3.58
CA HIS A 23 4.00 4.37 -4.22
C HIS A 23 4.75 3.06 -3.91
N GLU A 24 5.59 2.64 -4.84
CA GLU A 24 6.53 1.54 -4.63
C GLU A 24 7.67 2.01 -3.71
N LEU A 25 8.06 1.15 -2.77
CA LEU A 25 9.24 1.35 -1.94
C LEU A 25 10.51 1.09 -2.74
N THR A 26 11.61 1.66 -2.27
CA THR A 26 12.92 1.58 -2.96
C THR A 26 13.94 0.81 -2.13
N GLY A 27 15.11 0.52 -2.71
CA GLY A 27 16.18 -0.22 -2.04
C GLY A 27 15.81 -1.68 -1.79
N ASP A 28 16.06 -2.15 -0.57
CA ASP A 28 15.85 -3.56 -0.16
C ASP A 28 14.38 -3.97 -0.13
N ARG A 29 13.45 -3.00 -0.22
CA ARG A 29 12.00 -3.23 -0.22
C ARG A 29 11.37 -3.01 -1.61
N LYS A 30 12.16 -3.00 -2.68
CA LYS A 30 11.63 -2.94 -4.04
C LYS A 30 10.64 -4.09 -4.29
N GLY A 31 9.53 -3.81 -4.97
CA GLY A 31 8.40 -4.73 -5.13
C GLY A 31 7.35 -4.66 -4.02
N ILE A 32 7.63 -3.95 -2.92
CA ILE A 32 6.65 -3.63 -1.88
C ILE A 32 6.08 -2.25 -2.16
N TRP A 33 4.78 -2.11 -1.98
CA TRP A 33 4.03 -0.87 -2.13
C TRP A 33 3.59 -0.34 -0.77
N SER A 34 3.36 0.97 -0.70
CA SER A 34 2.95 1.65 0.53
C SER A 34 1.80 2.62 0.27
N MET A 35 0.84 2.63 1.19
CA MET A 35 -0.25 3.61 1.26
C MET A 35 -0.31 4.24 2.65
N THR A 36 -0.60 5.53 2.72
CA THR A 36 -0.76 6.30 3.97
C THR A 36 -2.11 6.03 4.60
N VAL A 37 -2.09 5.47 5.83
CA VAL A 37 -3.29 5.30 6.64
C VAL A 37 -3.61 6.59 7.38
N THR A 38 -2.74 6.98 8.34
CA THR A 38 -2.81 8.25 9.07
C THR A 38 -1.43 8.59 9.65
N ARG A 39 -1.04 9.87 9.67
CA ARG A 39 0.24 10.33 10.24
C ARG A 39 1.42 9.44 9.79
N ASN A 40 1.98 8.65 10.69
CA ASN A 40 3.15 7.81 10.48
C ASN A 40 2.80 6.38 10.05
N TRP A 41 1.52 6.01 10.12
CA TRP A 41 1.07 4.67 9.77
C TRP A 41 1.03 4.47 8.26
N ARG A 42 1.61 3.37 7.81
CA ARG A 42 1.64 2.92 6.42
C ARG A 42 1.06 1.52 6.33
N MET A 43 0.16 1.33 5.38
CA MET A 43 -0.21 0.00 4.92
C MET A 43 0.81 -0.39 3.85
N THR A 44 1.51 -1.51 4.03
CA THR A 44 2.43 -2.04 3.03
C THR A 44 1.96 -3.40 2.53
N PHE A 45 2.27 -3.73 1.30
CA PHE A 45 1.89 -4.99 0.66
C PHE A 45 2.74 -5.25 -0.58
N GLY A 46 2.89 -6.51 -0.95
CA GLY A 46 3.40 -6.91 -2.26
C GLY A 46 2.29 -7.00 -3.32
N LEU A 47 2.72 -7.09 -4.58
CA LEU A 47 1.84 -7.41 -5.71
C LEU A 47 2.40 -8.66 -6.40
N ASN A 48 1.59 -9.71 -6.53
CA ASN A 48 2.02 -10.94 -7.21
C ASN A 48 1.78 -10.88 -8.73
N ASP A 49 2.24 -11.90 -9.45
CA ASP A 49 2.11 -11.99 -10.91
C ASP A 49 0.65 -12.05 -11.41
N GLU A 50 -0.30 -12.41 -10.53
CA GLU A 50 -1.73 -12.44 -10.82
C GLU A 50 -2.42 -11.08 -10.55
N GLY A 51 -1.67 -10.08 -10.08
CA GLY A 51 -2.20 -8.77 -9.72
C GLY A 51 -2.89 -8.73 -8.34
N ALA A 52 -2.73 -9.78 -7.52
CA ALA A 52 -3.27 -9.82 -6.17
C ALA A 52 -2.32 -9.15 -5.17
N LEU A 53 -2.90 -8.44 -4.20
CA LEU A 53 -2.17 -7.89 -3.07
C LEU A 53 -1.82 -9.02 -2.10
N ILE A 54 -0.55 -9.10 -1.70
CA ILE A 54 -0.02 -10.13 -0.80
C ILE A 54 0.78 -9.50 0.35
N ASP A 55 1.02 -10.28 1.41
CA ASP A 55 1.91 -9.90 2.53
C ASP A 55 1.59 -8.51 3.12
N MET A 56 0.30 -8.27 3.36
CA MET A 56 -0.19 -6.98 3.83
C MET A 56 0.15 -6.74 5.31
N ASP A 57 0.78 -5.61 5.62
CA ASP A 57 1.18 -5.24 6.98
C ASP A 57 0.90 -3.75 7.29
N LEU A 58 0.64 -3.45 8.57
CA LEU A 58 0.42 -2.10 9.07
C LEU A 58 1.64 -1.64 9.89
N GLU A 59 2.44 -0.76 9.31
CA GLU A 59 3.73 -0.32 9.86
C GLU A 59 3.66 1.12 10.40
N ASP A 60 4.38 1.40 11.49
CA ASP A 60 4.67 2.77 11.92
C ASP A 60 6.04 3.20 11.38
N TYR A 61 6.04 4.11 10.39
CA TYR A 61 7.28 4.60 9.76
C TYR A 61 8.16 5.46 10.66
N HIS A 62 7.65 5.94 11.79
CA HIS A 62 8.41 6.76 12.74
C HIS A 62 8.46 6.14 14.13
N GLY A 63 8.12 4.85 14.26
CA GLY A 63 8.15 4.14 15.53
C GLY A 63 9.56 4.11 16.12
N ALA A 64 9.74 4.87 17.20
CA ALA A 64 10.71 4.57 18.25
C ALA A 64 10.10 3.56 19.23
#